data_AF-A0A7K3GIJ2-F1
#
_entry.id   AF-A0A7K3GIJ2-F1
#
_cell.length_a   1.000
_cell.length_b   1.000
_cell.length_c   1.000
_cell.angle_alpha   90.00
_cell.angle_beta   90.00
_cell.angle_gamma   90.00
#
_symmetry.space_group_name_H-M   'P 1'
#
loop_
_entity.id
_entity.type
_entity.pdbx_description
1 polymer ?
#
loop_
_entity_poly.entity_id
_entity_poly.type
_entity_poly.pdbx_seq_one_letter_code
_entity_poly.pdbx_strand_id
1 'polypeptide(L)'
;MPPSLLPPPTLYESWEVLADGLHVQRLALHLPQLREQLTAQTAGTGIPAAALVARPAEVPTAQTLALIDAAGLSAWVDLPAEHGRSDAAVSPLAGAAEDVHALLLPGVTDDALRGAVRVVAAASAWWVGAFAAIRHLGVHHSSLTPIKDTVGPDTLREAVRVVALGTAQRVLAHQLRHDASEEAVRLAYCRAVTEGIVIEPKLPALLEELGELRLVDLVTTSIPWRGRFAKYAGGTGAGQVE
;
A
#
# COMPACT_ATOMS: atom_id res chain seq x y z
N MET A 1 14.97 -33.48 14.44
CA MET A 1 13.74 -33.22 13.66
C MET A 1 14.16 -32.72 12.29
N PRO A 2 13.63 -33.25 11.19
CA PRO A 2 13.84 -32.62 9.89
C PRO A 2 13.20 -31.22 9.93
N PRO A 3 13.79 -30.21 9.27
CA PRO A 3 13.14 -28.91 9.16
C PRO A 3 11.79 -29.12 8.49
N SER A 4 10.73 -28.63 9.13
CA SER A 4 9.40 -28.54 8.52
C SER A 4 9.56 -27.74 7.24
N LEU A 5 9.53 -28.42 6.09
CA LEU A 5 9.52 -27.76 4.79
C LEU A 5 8.22 -26.96 4.74
N LEU A 6 8.34 -25.64 4.77
CA LEU A 6 7.21 -24.76 4.54
C LEU A 6 6.56 -25.16 3.19
N PRO A 7 5.23 -25.23 3.11
CA PRO A 7 4.57 -25.51 1.85
C PRO A 7 5.00 -24.46 0.80
N PRO A 8 5.10 -24.85 -0.47
CA PRO A 8 5.45 -23.92 -1.53
C PRO A 8 4.42 -22.78 -1.59
N PRO A 9 4.86 -21.55 -1.93
CA PRO A 9 3.94 -20.42 -2.02
C PRO A 9 2.87 -20.69 -3.08
N THR A 10 1.67 -20.24 -2.79
CA THR A 10 0.58 -20.21 -3.76
C THR A 10 0.92 -19.28 -4.92
N LEU A 11 0.23 -19.45 -6.05
CA LEU A 11 0.33 -18.52 -7.19
C LEU A 11 0.06 -17.08 -6.74
N TYR A 12 -0.91 -16.90 -5.84
CA TYR A 12 -1.29 -15.60 -5.33
C TYR A 12 -0.19 -14.96 -4.48
N GLU A 13 0.40 -15.70 -3.53
CA GLU A 13 1.54 -15.22 -2.73
C GLU A 13 2.74 -14.88 -3.62
N SER A 14 2.97 -15.64 -4.70
CA SER A 14 4.02 -15.33 -5.67
C SER A 14 3.76 -14.01 -6.42
N TRP A 15 2.50 -13.70 -6.74
CA TRP A 15 2.11 -12.43 -7.35
C TRP A 15 2.26 -11.26 -6.38
N GLU A 16 1.88 -11.42 -5.11
CA GLU A 16 2.07 -10.39 -4.08
C GLU A 16 3.54 -10.03 -3.91
N VAL A 17 4.42 -11.02 -3.81
CA VAL A 17 5.87 -10.80 -3.69
C VAL A 17 6.43 -10.07 -4.92
N LEU A 18 5.98 -10.43 -6.13
CA LEU A 18 6.41 -9.77 -7.36
C LEU A 18 5.92 -8.31 -7.42
N ALA A 19 4.68 -8.07 -7.01
CA ALA A 19 4.12 -6.73 -6.94
C ALA A 19 4.87 -5.85 -5.93
N ASP A 20 5.13 -6.35 -4.72
CA ASP A 20 5.89 -5.65 -3.68
C ASP A 20 7.29 -5.30 -4.19
N GLY A 21 7.98 -6.26 -4.83
CA GLY A 21 9.29 -6.04 -5.44
C GLY A 21 9.28 -4.92 -6.51
N LEU A 22 8.23 -4.86 -7.33
CA LEU A 22 8.06 -3.81 -8.32
C LEU A 22 7.85 -2.43 -7.67
N HIS A 23 7.05 -2.34 -6.60
CA HIS A 23 6.83 -1.08 -5.88
C HIS A 23 8.10 -0.58 -5.20
N VAL A 24 8.84 -1.48 -4.56
CA VAL A 24 10.16 -1.17 -3.97
C VAL A 24 11.14 -0.69 -5.04
N GLN A 25 11.23 -1.40 -6.16
CA GLN A 25 12.10 -1.01 -7.27
C GLN A 25 11.73 0.38 -7.80
N ARG A 26 10.44 0.65 -7.99
CA ARG A 26 9.95 1.95 -8.48
C ARG A 26 10.25 3.08 -7.54
N LEU A 27 10.04 2.87 -6.24
CA LEU A 27 10.42 3.84 -5.23
C LEU A 27 11.93 4.12 -5.30
N ALA A 28 12.75 3.07 -5.28
CA ALA A 28 14.21 3.21 -5.32
C ALA A 28 14.71 4.03 -6.52
N LEU A 29 14.15 3.78 -7.71
CA LEU A 29 14.46 4.54 -8.93
C LEU A 29 14.05 6.01 -8.86
N HIS A 30 13.06 6.36 -8.04
CA HIS A 30 12.51 7.71 -7.96
C HIS A 30 12.78 8.41 -6.62
N LEU A 31 13.61 7.83 -5.74
CA LEU A 31 13.99 8.43 -4.47
C LEU A 31 14.63 9.82 -4.63
N PRO A 32 15.53 10.07 -5.60
CA PRO A 32 16.08 11.41 -5.81
C PRO A 32 14.99 12.44 -6.12
N GLN A 33 14.08 12.11 -7.04
CA GLN A 33 12.97 12.97 -7.44
C GLN A 33 12.02 13.21 -6.27
N LEU A 34 11.73 12.18 -5.47
CA LEU A 34 10.93 12.33 -4.26
C LEU A 34 11.60 13.36 -3.34
N ARG A 35 12.89 13.22 -3.04
CA ARG A 35 13.65 14.16 -2.19
C ARG A 35 13.63 15.59 -2.71
N GLU A 36 13.74 15.79 -4.03
CA GLU A 36 13.61 17.10 -4.67
C GLU A 36 12.21 17.70 -4.49
N GLN A 37 11.15 16.90 -4.59
CA GLN A 37 9.79 17.40 -4.38
C GLN A 37 9.55 17.83 -2.92
N LEU A 38 10.25 17.23 -1.96
CA LEU A 38 10.16 17.63 -0.55
C LEU A 38 10.77 19.00 -0.28
N THR A 39 11.69 19.48 -1.12
CA THR A 39 12.27 20.82 -1.01
C THR A 39 11.52 21.86 -1.85
N ALA A 40 10.88 21.43 -2.95
CA ALA A 40 10.28 22.33 -3.96
C ALA A 40 8.86 22.86 -3.66
N GLN A 41 8.26 22.58 -2.49
CA GLN A 41 6.98 23.12 -1.99
C GLN A 41 5.70 22.99 -2.84
N THR A 42 5.71 22.43 -4.05
CA THR A 42 4.48 22.23 -4.84
C THR A 42 4.39 20.82 -5.42
N ALA A 43 3.49 20.01 -4.86
CA ALA A 43 2.93 18.87 -5.57
C ALA A 43 1.61 19.30 -6.22
N GLY A 44 1.36 18.85 -7.45
CA GLY A 44 0.15 19.11 -8.23
C GLY A 44 -1.14 18.50 -7.65
N THR A 45 -1.25 18.35 -6.33
CA THR A 45 -2.41 17.79 -5.61
C THR A 45 -3.08 18.82 -4.69
N GLY A 46 -2.51 20.04 -4.61
CA GLY A 46 -2.91 21.04 -3.60
C GLY A 46 -2.47 20.68 -2.17
N ILE A 47 -1.84 19.50 -1.98
CA ILE A 47 -1.25 19.04 -0.72
C ILE A 47 0.28 19.15 -0.85
N PRO A 48 0.99 19.74 0.12
CA PRO A 48 2.45 19.74 0.09
C PRO A 48 3.01 18.31 0.06
N ALA A 49 3.99 18.05 -0.81
CA ALA A 49 4.66 16.75 -0.91
C ALA A 49 5.16 16.24 0.46
N ALA A 50 5.70 17.14 1.29
CA ALA A 50 6.15 16.84 2.64
C ALA A 50 5.05 16.31 3.57
N ALA A 51 3.80 16.76 3.41
CA ALA A 51 2.67 16.26 4.18
C ALA A 51 2.22 14.87 3.70
N LEU A 52 2.32 14.59 2.39
CA LEU A 52 1.98 13.29 1.82
C LEU A 52 2.93 12.18 2.29
N VAL A 53 4.20 12.49 2.53
CA VAL A 53 5.21 11.53 3.01
C VAL A 53 5.58 11.70 4.48
N ALA A 54 4.67 12.23 5.29
CA ALA A 54 4.85 12.28 6.74
C ALA A 54 5.11 10.86 7.27
N ARG A 55 6.12 10.72 8.12
CA ARG A 55 6.47 9.41 8.71
C ARG A 55 5.27 8.88 9.50
N PRO A 56 4.89 7.59 9.35
CA PRO A 56 3.89 6.98 10.21
C PRO A 56 4.23 7.19 11.69
N ALA A 57 3.25 7.62 12.48
CA ALA A 57 3.47 8.00 13.88
C ALA A 57 3.66 6.79 14.81
N GLU A 58 3.06 5.64 14.45
CA GLU A 58 3.09 4.43 15.27
C GLU A 58 4.42 3.70 15.10
N VAL A 59 5.15 3.55 16.21
CA VAL A 59 6.40 2.78 16.26
C VAL A 59 6.04 1.33 16.57
N PRO A 60 6.29 0.37 15.65
CA PRO A 60 5.91 -1.02 15.86
C PRO A 60 6.74 -1.66 16.98
N THR A 61 6.10 -2.50 17.79
CA THR A 61 6.79 -3.36 18.75
C THR A 61 7.50 -4.52 18.05
N ALA A 62 8.40 -5.22 18.75
CA ALA A 62 9.06 -6.41 18.19
C ALA A 62 8.07 -7.51 17.80
N GLN A 63 7.00 -7.71 18.59
CA GLN A 63 5.95 -8.69 18.21
C GLN A 63 5.17 -8.23 16.98
N THR A 64 4.88 -6.93 16.88
CA THR A 64 4.22 -6.33 15.71
C THR A 64 5.06 -6.55 14.45
N LEU A 65 6.36 -6.25 14.52
CA LEU A 65 7.29 -6.45 13.40
C LEU A 65 7.37 -7.92 12.98
N ALA A 66 7.37 -8.86 13.94
CA ALA A 66 7.39 -10.28 13.63
C ALA A 66 6.16 -10.72 12.81
N LEU A 67 4.97 -10.21 13.13
CA LEU A 67 3.75 -10.52 12.37
C LEU A 67 3.77 -9.89 10.96
N ILE A 68 4.32 -8.68 10.84
CA ILE A 68 4.48 -7.98 9.55
C ILE A 68 5.50 -8.72 8.67
N ASP A 69 6.62 -9.13 9.23
CA ASP A 69 7.66 -9.91 8.53
C ASP A 69 7.12 -11.26 8.07
N ALA A 70 6.37 -11.95 8.94
CA ALA A 70 5.74 -13.21 8.58
C ALA A 70 4.68 -13.07 7.47
N ALA A 71 4.06 -11.89 7.34
CA ALA A 71 3.18 -11.53 6.22
C ALA A 71 3.93 -11.06 4.95
N GLY A 72 5.27 -11.01 4.99
CA GLY A 72 6.12 -10.57 3.89
C GLY A 72 6.07 -9.06 3.63
N LEU A 73 5.75 -8.26 4.65
CA LEU A 73 5.50 -6.81 4.52
C LEU A 73 6.61 -5.95 5.16
N SER A 74 7.80 -6.49 5.41
CA SER A 74 8.90 -5.76 6.09
C SER A 74 9.29 -4.48 5.34
N ALA A 75 9.57 -4.58 4.04
CA ALA A 75 9.86 -3.43 3.18
C ALA A 75 8.71 -2.42 3.12
N TRP A 76 7.47 -2.88 3.33
CA TRP A 76 6.30 -2.02 3.34
C TRP A 76 6.36 -0.99 4.48
N VAL A 77 6.95 -1.36 5.62
CA VAL A 77 7.06 -0.53 6.83
C VAL A 77 8.43 0.15 6.92
N ASP A 78 9.49 -0.54 6.53
CA ASP A 78 10.86 -0.04 6.63
C ASP A 78 11.07 1.20 5.76
N LEU A 79 10.53 1.22 4.53
CA LEU A 79 10.70 2.33 3.59
C LEU A 79 10.00 3.62 4.05
N PRO A 80 8.74 3.60 4.52
CA PRO A 80 8.14 4.75 5.22
C PRO A 80 8.93 5.21 6.45
N ALA A 81 9.50 4.30 7.23
CA ALA A 81 10.28 4.65 8.42
C ALA A 81 11.60 5.35 8.03
N GLU A 82 12.29 4.85 7.02
CA GLU A 82 13.56 5.38 6.52
C GLU A 82 13.38 6.72 5.79
N HIS A 83 12.38 6.81 4.91
CA HIS A 83 12.22 7.92 3.98
C HIS A 83 11.11 8.91 4.37
N GLY A 84 10.28 8.57 5.35
CA GLY A 84 9.23 9.45 5.86
C GLY A 84 9.77 10.66 6.62
N ARG A 85 9.10 11.80 6.43
CA ARG A 85 9.43 13.08 7.07
C ARG A 85 8.96 13.11 8.51
N SER A 86 9.89 13.24 9.45
CA SER A 86 9.61 13.29 10.90
C SER A 86 9.14 14.65 11.41
N ASP A 87 9.37 15.72 10.63
CA ASP A 87 9.03 17.11 10.96
C ASP A 87 7.72 17.57 10.31
N ALA A 88 7.10 16.72 9.49
CA ALA A 88 5.80 16.99 8.88
C ALA A 88 4.68 16.77 9.90
N ALA A 89 3.62 17.58 9.77
CA ALA A 89 2.35 17.30 10.43
C ALA A 89 1.79 15.95 9.96
N VAL A 90 0.82 15.41 10.71
CA VAL A 90 0.13 14.15 10.37
C VAL A 90 -0.34 14.19 8.91
N SER A 91 -0.08 13.10 8.18
CA SER A 91 -0.47 12.99 6.77
C SER A 91 -1.98 13.22 6.62
N PRO A 92 -2.43 14.01 5.63
CA PRO A 92 -3.85 14.21 5.36
C PRO A 92 -4.56 12.93 4.89
N LEU A 93 -3.79 11.87 4.61
CA LEU A 93 -4.25 10.54 4.26
C LEU A 93 -4.36 9.59 5.46
N ALA A 94 -3.87 9.99 6.65
CA ALA A 94 -3.87 9.12 7.84
C ALA A 94 -5.29 8.67 8.24
N GLY A 95 -6.28 9.55 8.14
CA GLY A 95 -7.68 9.21 8.45
C GLY A 95 -8.21 8.04 7.62
N ALA A 96 -7.83 7.93 6.34
CA ALA A 96 -8.26 6.80 5.51
C ALA A 96 -7.64 5.47 5.94
N ALA A 97 -6.41 5.49 6.47
CA ALA A 97 -5.79 4.32 7.08
C ALA A 97 -6.41 3.98 8.46
N GLU A 98 -6.78 4.99 9.24
CA GLU A 98 -7.49 4.83 10.52
C GLU A 98 -8.87 4.20 10.34
N ASP A 99 -9.62 4.64 9.32
CA ASP A 99 -10.94 4.09 8.98
C ASP A 99 -10.85 2.58 8.70
N VAL A 100 -9.80 2.12 8.02
CA VAL A 100 -9.59 0.70 7.73
C VAL A 100 -9.35 -0.09 9.00
N HIS A 101 -8.45 0.34 9.89
CA HIS A 101 -8.22 -0.42 11.11
C HIS A 101 -9.42 -0.33 12.08
N ALA A 102 -10.18 0.77 12.07
CA ALA A 102 -11.38 0.94 12.88
C ALA A 102 -12.51 0.00 12.43
N LEU A 103 -12.57 -0.28 11.13
CA LEU A 103 -13.48 -1.25 10.52
C LEU A 103 -13.10 -2.71 10.86
N LEU A 104 -11.80 -3.03 10.81
CA LEU A 104 -11.33 -4.42 10.90
C LEU A 104 -11.13 -4.91 12.34
N LEU A 105 -10.61 -4.08 13.24
CA LEU A 105 -10.19 -4.50 14.59
C LEU A 105 -11.26 -4.58 15.71
N PRO A 106 -12.57 -4.27 15.52
CA PRO A 106 -13.56 -4.46 16.58
C PRO A 106 -13.61 -5.92 17.08
N GLY A 107 -13.36 -6.10 18.38
CA GLY A 107 -13.40 -7.40 19.05
C GLY A 107 -12.09 -8.19 19.04
N VAL A 108 -11.08 -7.78 18.25
CA VAL A 108 -9.76 -8.43 18.24
C VAL A 108 -9.03 -8.10 19.54
N THR A 109 -8.51 -9.12 20.20
CA THR A 109 -7.89 -9.03 21.53
C THR A 109 -6.36 -9.11 21.50
N ASP A 110 -5.76 -9.68 20.46
CA ASP A 110 -4.31 -9.71 20.27
C ASP A 110 -3.77 -8.30 19.94
N ASP A 111 -3.06 -7.70 20.91
CA ASP A 111 -2.45 -6.37 20.77
C ASP A 111 -1.37 -6.31 19.69
N ALA A 112 -0.59 -7.38 19.48
CA ALA A 112 0.45 -7.41 18.46
C ALA A 112 -0.18 -7.46 17.06
N LEU A 113 -1.25 -8.23 16.89
CA LEU A 113 -1.99 -8.29 15.63
C LEU A 113 -2.69 -6.97 15.33
N ARG A 114 -3.31 -6.35 16.33
CA ARG A 114 -3.90 -5.01 16.20
C ARG A 114 -2.84 -3.99 15.79
N GLY A 115 -1.68 -4.02 16.44
CA GLY A 115 -0.53 -3.20 16.09
C GLY A 115 -0.09 -3.43 14.64
N ALA A 116 0.02 -4.69 14.21
CA ALA A 116 0.42 -5.04 12.85
C ALA A 116 -0.53 -4.45 11.80
N VAL A 117 -1.84 -4.60 11.99
CA VAL A 117 -2.86 -4.04 11.08
C VAL A 117 -2.77 -2.50 11.03
N ARG A 118 -2.59 -1.84 12.18
CA ARG A 118 -2.48 -0.36 12.22
C ARG A 118 -1.23 0.13 11.53
N VAL A 119 -0.09 -0.49 11.79
CA VAL A 119 1.19 -0.12 11.19
C VAL A 119 1.19 -0.32 9.68
N VAL A 120 0.69 -1.46 9.17
CA VAL A 120 0.64 -1.67 7.71
C VAL A 120 -0.36 -0.73 7.03
N ALA A 121 -1.48 -0.38 7.68
CA ALA A 121 -2.43 0.61 7.15
C ALA A 121 -1.81 2.01 7.10
N ALA A 122 -1.11 2.44 8.15
CA ALA A 122 -0.43 3.73 8.18
C ALA A 122 0.71 3.79 7.13
N ALA A 123 1.44 2.70 6.96
CA ALA A 123 2.44 2.56 5.90
C ALA A 123 1.81 2.64 4.50
N SER A 124 0.63 2.04 4.27
CA SER A 124 -0.10 2.16 3.01
C SER A 124 -0.44 3.61 2.65
N ALA A 125 -0.79 4.45 3.64
CA ALA A 125 -1.00 5.88 3.42
C ALA A 125 0.27 6.59 2.93
N TRP A 126 1.43 6.19 3.47
CA TRP A 126 2.73 6.71 3.03
C TRP A 126 3.06 6.29 1.60
N TRP A 127 2.83 5.03 1.21
CA TRP A 127 3.09 4.55 -0.15
C TRP A 127 2.27 5.30 -1.21
N VAL A 128 0.98 5.48 -0.96
CA VAL A 128 0.11 6.30 -1.83
C VAL A 128 0.61 7.74 -1.88
N GLY A 129 0.96 8.32 -0.73
CA GLY A 129 1.49 9.68 -0.64
C GLY A 129 2.81 9.87 -1.40
N ALA A 130 3.74 8.91 -1.30
CA ALA A 130 5.04 8.94 -1.96
C ALA A 130 4.88 8.94 -3.49
N PHE A 131 4.05 8.06 -4.05
CA PHE A 131 3.79 8.05 -5.49
C PHE A 131 2.95 9.25 -5.94
N ALA A 132 2.02 9.74 -5.12
CA ALA A 132 1.29 10.98 -5.41
C ALA A 132 2.21 12.21 -5.47
N ALA A 133 3.22 12.28 -4.61
CA ALA A 133 4.18 13.39 -4.57
C ALA A 133 5.05 13.51 -5.83
N ILE A 134 5.27 12.40 -6.53
CA ILE A 134 6.07 12.33 -7.78
C ILE A 134 5.21 12.03 -9.02
N ARG A 135 3.89 12.14 -8.90
CA ARG A 135 2.92 11.75 -9.92
C ARG A 135 3.11 12.47 -11.26
N HIS A 136 3.41 13.77 -11.22
CA HIS A 136 3.64 14.60 -12.41
C HIS A 136 4.88 14.21 -13.22
N LEU A 137 5.78 13.41 -12.63
CA LEU A 137 6.96 12.85 -13.31
C LEU A 137 6.66 11.49 -13.96
N GLY A 138 5.45 10.96 -13.72
CA GLY A 138 4.99 9.69 -14.26
C GLY A 138 4.23 9.83 -15.57
N VAL A 139 3.71 8.69 -16.01
CA VAL A 139 2.92 8.56 -17.23
C VAL A 139 1.55 7.98 -16.93
N HIS A 140 0.60 8.26 -17.82
CA HIS A 140 -0.73 7.67 -17.75
C HIS A 140 -0.68 6.17 -17.99
N HIS A 141 -1.41 5.40 -17.19
CA HIS A 141 -1.34 3.93 -17.19
C HIS A 141 -1.79 3.30 -18.53
N SER A 142 -2.69 3.99 -19.28
CA SER A 142 -3.23 3.50 -20.55
C SER A 142 -2.50 4.02 -21.80
N SER A 143 -2.10 5.30 -21.81
CA SER A 143 -1.52 5.96 -22.99
C SER A 143 0.00 6.14 -22.91
N LEU A 144 0.60 5.94 -21.73
CA LEU A 144 2.02 6.22 -21.44
C LEU A 144 2.45 7.66 -21.75
N THR A 145 1.50 8.60 -21.78
CA THR A 145 1.78 10.03 -21.94
C THR A 145 2.01 10.69 -20.59
N PRO A 146 2.82 11.77 -20.51
CA PRO A 146 3.03 12.50 -19.26
C PRO A 146 1.72 12.96 -18.63
N ILE A 147 1.62 12.83 -17.31
CA ILE A 147 0.47 13.28 -16.52
C ILE A 147 0.53 14.78 -16.32
N LYS A 148 -0.56 15.48 -16.70
CA LYS A 148 -0.69 16.94 -16.54
C LYS A 148 -1.78 17.35 -15.55
N ASP A 149 -2.73 16.45 -15.29
CA ASP A 149 -3.85 16.72 -14.41
C ASP A 149 -3.46 16.58 -12.93
N THR A 150 -4.25 17.17 -12.05
CA THR A 150 -4.12 17.02 -10.60
C THR A 150 -4.95 15.84 -10.11
N VAL A 151 -4.50 15.12 -9.08
CA VAL A 151 -5.35 14.12 -8.39
C VAL A 151 -5.92 14.71 -7.11
N GLY A 152 -7.22 14.51 -6.89
CA GLY A 152 -7.93 15.04 -5.74
C GLY A 152 -7.61 14.28 -4.44
N PRO A 153 -7.78 14.93 -3.28
CA PRO A 153 -7.54 14.32 -1.97
C PRO A 153 -8.44 13.11 -1.70
N ASP A 154 -9.68 13.13 -2.20
CA ASP A 154 -10.64 12.04 -1.97
C ASP A 154 -10.28 10.79 -2.78
N THR A 155 -9.82 10.95 -4.03
CA THR A 155 -9.26 9.86 -4.84
C THR A 155 -8.05 9.23 -4.16
N LEU A 156 -7.16 10.03 -3.55
CA LEU A 156 -6.02 9.51 -2.79
C LEU A 156 -6.45 8.76 -1.52
N ARG A 157 -7.48 9.25 -0.80
CA ARG A 157 -8.03 8.55 0.37
C ARG A 157 -8.63 7.20 0.00
N GLU A 158 -9.36 7.13 -1.12
CA GLU A 158 -9.92 5.88 -1.60
C GLU A 158 -8.79 4.90 -1.99
N ALA A 159 -7.73 5.39 -2.66
CA ALA A 159 -6.55 4.57 -2.93
C ALA A 159 -5.90 4.04 -1.64
N VAL A 160 -5.73 4.87 -0.61
CA VAL A 160 -5.22 4.42 0.71
C VAL A 160 -6.10 3.34 1.30
N ARG A 161 -7.43 3.50 1.25
CA ARG A 161 -8.36 2.49 1.76
C ARG A 161 -8.16 1.14 1.07
N VAL A 162 -8.04 1.12 -0.26
CA VAL A 162 -7.79 -0.12 -1.02
C VAL A 162 -6.48 -0.77 -0.60
N VAL A 163 -5.40 0.01 -0.58
CA VAL A 163 -4.06 -0.49 -0.30
C VAL A 163 -3.95 -0.98 1.16
N ALA A 164 -4.54 -0.25 2.12
CA ALA A 164 -4.57 -0.63 3.53
C ALA A 164 -5.44 -1.88 3.78
N LEU A 165 -6.58 -2.04 3.09
CA LEU A 165 -7.39 -3.26 3.17
C LEU A 165 -6.59 -4.48 2.69
N GLY A 166 -5.86 -4.33 1.58
CA GLY A 166 -5.00 -5.38 1.03
C GLY A 166 -3.89 -5.84 1.98
N THR A 167 -3.12 -4.89 2.52
CA THR A 167 -2.03 -5.22 3.45
C THR A 167 -2.54 -5.75 4.79
N ALA A 168 -3.65 -5.20 5.31
CA ALA A 168 -4.29 -5.74 6.51
C ALA A 168 -4.83 -7.15 6.28
N GLN A 169 -5.43 -7.42 5.11
CA GLN A 169 -5.90 -8.75 4.74
C GLN A 169 -4.76 -9.77 4.73
N ARG A 170 -3.57 -9.41 4.23
CA ARG A 170 -2.37 -10.28 4.25
C ARG A 170 -1.94 -10.63 5.66
N VAL A 171 -1.88 -9.66 6.58
CA VAL A 171 -1.56 -9.88 8.00
C VAL A 171 -2.57 -10.82 8.65
N LEU A 172 -3.87 -10.56 8.45
CA LEU A 172 -4.95 -11.37 9.01
C LEU A 172 -4.97 -12.80 8.43
N ALA A 173 -4.75 -12.94 7.12
CA ALA A 173 -4.66 -14.24 6.44
C ALA A 173 -3.50 -15.07 6.99
N HIS A 174 -2.34 -14.43 7.18
CA HIS A 174 -1.18 -15.09 7.75
C HIS A 174 -1.48 -15.59 9.17
N GLN A 175 -2.05 -14.74 10.03
CA GLN A 175 -2.43 -15.14 11.39
C GLN A 175 -3.36 -16.35 11.38
N LEU A 176 -4.40 -16.34 10.54
CA LEU A 176 -5.39 -17.42 10.47
C LEU A 176 -4.82 -18.75 9.95
N ARG A 177 -3.69 -18.76 9.23
CA ARG A 177 -3.01 -20.00 8.85
C ARG A 177 -2.30 -20.67 10.03
N HIS A 178 -1.90 -19.89 11.03
CA HIS A 178 -1.18 -20.38 12.20
C HIS A 178 -2.10 -20.60 13.40
N ASP A 179 -2.98 -19.65 13.66
CA ASP A 179 -3.95 -19.70 14.75
C ASP A 179 -5.29 -19.12 14.30
N ALA A 180 -6.24 -20.03 14.09
CA ALA A 180 -7.61 -19.69 13.72
C ALA A 180 -8.57 -19.74 14.92
N SER A 181 -8.10 -19.76 16.17
CA SER A 181 -8.95 -19.92 17.35
C SER A 181 -9.84 -18.71 17.63
N GLU A 182 -9.31 -17.49 17.45
CA GLU A 182 -10.03 -16.25 17.75
C GLU A 182 -11.10 -15.92 16.70
N GLU A 183 -12.36 -15.85 17.12
CA GLU A 183 -13.49 -15.51 16.23
C GLU A 183 -13.40 -14.10 15.66
N ALA A 184 -12.97 -13.14 16.46
CA ALA A 184 -12.83 -11.76 16.02
C ALA A 184 -11.82 -11.61 14.87
N VAL A 185 -10.75 -12.39 14.85
CA VAL A 185 -9.76 -12.39 13.76
C VAL A 185 -10.37 -12.97 12.48
N ARG A 186 -11.15 -14.06 12.57
CA ARG A 186 -11.89 -14.61 11.43
C ARG A 186 -12.88 -13.58 10.87
N LEU A 187 -13.62 -12.89 11.74
CA LEU A 187 -14.55 -11.84 11.34
C LEU A 187 -13.84 -10.65 10.70
N ALA A 188 -12.70 -10.22 11.25
CA ALA A 188 -11.87 -9.16 10.67
C ALA A 188 -11.42 -9.51 9.24
N TYR A 189 -10.91 -10.74 9.05
CA TYR A 189 -10.53 -11.21 7.72
C TYR A 189 -11.72 -11.26 6.74
N CYS A 190 -12.86 -11.81 7.17
CA CYS A 190 -14.07 -11.83 6.34
C CYS A 190 -14.57 -10.43 5.98
N ARG A 191 -14.46 -9.45 6.90
CA ARG A 191 -14.77 -8.05 6.60
C ARG A 191 -13.82 -7.49 5.54
N ALA A 192 -12.51 -7.69 5.68
CA ALA A 192 -11.54 -7.23 4.68
C ALA A 192 -11.86 -7.79 3.28
N VAL A 193 -12.15 -9.09 3.17
CA VAL A 193 -12.57 -9.72 1.92
C VAL A 193 -13.89 -9.13 1.39
N THR A 194 -14.86 -8.88 2.27
CA THR A 194 -16.16 -8.30 1.89
C THR A 194 -16.00 -6.89 1.34
N GLU A 195 -15.20 -6.06 1.99
CA GLU A 195 -14.90 -4.71 1.53
C GLU A 195 -14.18 -4.71 0.19
N GLY A 196 -13.24 -5.63 -0.04
CA GLY A 196 -12.61 -5.82 -1.35
C GLY A 196 -13.64 -6.08 -2.46
N ILE A 197 -14.65 -6.93 -2.20
CA ILE A 197 -15.75 -7.21 -3.15
C ILE A 197 -16.61 -5.96 -3.38
N VAL A 198 -16.88 -5.17 -2.34
CA VAL A 198 -17.68 -3.93 -2.44
C VAL A 198 -16.95 -2.84 -3.25
N ILE A 199 -15.61 -2.81 -3.17
CA ILE A 199 -14.77 -1.85 -3.90
C ILE A 199 -14.61 -2.25 -5.37
N GLU A 200 -14.55 -3.55 -5.68
CA GLU A 200 -14.25 -4.07 -7.02
C GLU A 200 -15.02 -3.38 -8.18
N PRO A 201 -16.34 -3.11 -8.09
CA PRO A 201 -17.08 -2.42 -9.15
C PRO A 201 -16.68 -0.95 -9.37
N LYS A 202 -16.09 -0.30 -8.36
CA LYS A 202 -15.66 1.11 -8.41
C LYS A 202 -14.23 1.25 -8.92
N LEU A 203 -13.48 0.15 -8.95
CA LEU A 203 -12.07 0.15 -9.28
C LEU A 203 -11.78 0.80 -10.64
N PRO A 204 -12.50 0.52 -11.75
CA PRO A 204 -12.18 1.15 -13.03
C PRO A 204 -12.22 2.68 -13.00
N ALA A 205 -13.18 3.27 -12.29
CA ALA A 205 -13.27 4.72 -12.12
C ALA A 205 -12.11 5.25 -11.27
N LEU A 206 -11.79 4.57 -10.17
CA LEU A 206 -10.65 4.92 -9.32
C LEU A 206 -9.33 4.88 -10.09
N LEU A 207 -9.09 3.86 -10.92
CA LEU A 207 -7.85 3.74 -11.69
C LEU A 207 -7.71 4.86 -12.73
N GLU A 208 -8.80 5.23 -13.40
CA GLU A 208 -8.81 6.35 -14.35
C GLU A 208 -8.56 7.69 -13.63
N GLU A 209 -9.18 7.92 -12.47
CA GLU A 209 -8.95 9.13 -11.66
C GLU A 209 -7.52 9.22 -11.13
N LEU A 210 -6.94 8.10 -10.70
CA LEU A 210 -5.53 8.03 -10.31
C LEU A 210 -4.65 8.35 -11.52
N GLY A 211 -4.95 7.73 -12.66
CA GLY A 211 -4.36 7.95 -13.99
C GLY A 211 -2.89 7.53 -14.11
N GLU A 212 -2.09 7.68 -13.06
CA GLU A 212 -0.65 7.48 -13.10
C GLU A 212 -0.27 6.02 -12.79
N LEU A 213 0.66 5.49 -13.60
CA LEU A 213 1.01 4.07 -13.63
C LEU A 213 1.41 3.48 -12.26
N ARG A 214 2.22 4.18 -11.46
CA ARG A 214 2.68 3.67 -10.17
C ARG A 214 1.54 3.58 -9.16
N LEU A 215 0.67 4.59 -9.11
CA LEU A 215 -0.53 4.57 -8.27
C LEU A 215 -1.54 3.51 -8.72
N VAL A 216 -1.77 3.38 -10.02
CA VAL A 216 -2.66 2.36 -10.59
C VAL A 216 -2.15 0.96 -10.27
N ASP A 217 -0.86 0.71 -10.46
CA ASP A 217 -0.28 -0.59 -10.14
C ASP A 217 -0.31 -0.87 -8.64
N LEU A 218 -0.03 0.13 -7.79
CA LEU A 218 -0.12 -0.01 -6.34
C LEU A 218 -1.53 -0.47 -5.92
N VAL A 219 -2.57 0.19 -6.41
CA VAL A 219 -3.96 -0.12 -6.08
C VAL A 219 -4.39 -1.47 -6.66
N THR A 220 -4.05 -1.76 -7.92
CA THR A 220 -4.45 -3.01 -8.58
C THR A 220 -3.77 -4.24 -8.03
N THR A 221 -2.60 -4.13 -7.41
CA THR A 221 -1.90 -5.30 -6.84
C THR A 221 -2.12 -5.48 -5.34
N SER A 222 -2.85 -4.58 -4.67
CA SER A 222 -2.98 -4.60 -3.21
C SER A 222 -3.98 -5.63 -2.69
N ILE A 223 -5.07 -5.87 -3.42
CA ILE A 223 -6.15 -6.80 -3.02
C ILE A 223 -6.19 -7.98 -4.01
N PRO A 224 -6.54 -9.21 -3.57
CA PRO A 224 -6.86 -10.31 -4.47
C PRO A 224 -8.20 -10.04 -5.17
N TRP A 225 -8.15 -9.32 -6.29
CA TRP A 225 -9.33 -9.08 -7.09
C TRP A 225 -9.85 -10.37 -7.75
N ARG A 226 -11.18 -10.50 -7.84
CA ARG A 226 -11.81 -11.67 -8.49
C ARG A 226 -11.82 -11.53 -10.01
N GLY A 227 -11.72 -10.30 -10.52
CA GLY A 227 -11.61 -9.97 -11.94
C GLY A 227 -10.25 -10.27 -12.58
N ARG A 228 -10.26 -10.49 -13.90
CA ARG A 228 -9.07 -10.55 -14.74
C ARG A 228 -8.62 -9.12 -15.08
N PHE A 229 -7.52 -8.65 -14.52
CA PHE A 229 -6.87 -7.42 -14.96
C PHE A 229 -5.78 -7.75 -16.00
N ALA A 230 -5.89 -7.18 -17.18
CA ALA A 230 -4.83 -7.07 -18.18
C ALA A 230 -4.63 -5.56 -18.43
N LYS A 231 -3.45 -4.99 -18.67
CA LYS A 231 -2.18 -5.46 -19.24
C LYS A 231 -1.03 -4.73 -18.53
N TYR A 232 0.14 -5.38 -18.48
CA TYR A 232 1.45 -4.73 -18.29
C TYR A 232 1.71 -3.72 -19.42
N ALA A 233 1.42 -2.43 -19.19
CA ALA A 233 1.75 -1.36 -20.12
C ALA A 233 3.11 -0.75 -19.74
N GLY A 234 4.16 -1.12 -20.47
CA GLY A 234 5.41 -0.37 -20.52
C GLY A 234 6.57 -0.98 -19.75
N GLY A 235 7.29 -1.89 -20.41
CA GLY A 235 8.72 -2.02 -20.16
C GLY A 235 9.45 -0.92 -20.92
N THR A 236 10.04 0.03 -20.21
CA THR A 236 11.16 0.86 -20.71
C THR A 236 12.13 1.10 -19.55
N GLY A 237 12.72 0.01 -19.02
CA GLY A 237 13.81 0.09 -18.04
C GLY A 237 15.17 -0.34 -18.60
N ALA A 238 15.21 -0.91 -19.80
CA ALA A 238 16.44 -1.30 -20.49
C ALA A 238 16.39 -0.79 -21.94
N GLY A 239 16.92 0.42 -22.16
CA GLY A 239 17.15 0.94 -23.51
C GLY A 239 16.28 2.14 -23.91
N GLN A 240 16.51 3.29 -23.28
CA GLN A 240 16.77 4.51 -24.04
C GLN A 240 18.00 5.17 -23.41
N VAL A 241 19.14 4.80 -23.98
CA VAL A 241 20.40 5.51 -23.83
C VAL A 241 20.31 6.65 -24.84
N GLU A 242 20.40 7.90 -24.38
CA GLU A 242 20.76 9.03 -25.26
C GLU A 242 22.16 8.83 -25.85
#